data_AF-A0A317X5S1-F1
#
_entry.id   AF-A0A317X5S1-F1
#
_cell.length_a   1.000
_cell.length_b   1.000
_cell.length_c   1.000
_cell.angle_alpha   90.00
_cell.angle_beta   90.00
_cell.angle_gamma   90.00
#
_symmetry.space_group_name_H-M   'P 1'
#
loop_
_entity.id
_entity.type
_entity.pdbx_description
1 polymer ?
#
loop_
_entity_poly.entity_id
_entity_poly.type
_entity_poly.pdbx_seq_one_letter_code
_entity_poly.pdbx_strand_id
1 'polypeptide(L)'
;MAPRLEHRKSIRGCRRCKARKVKCNEQHPQCSSCQRHGVPCEYPPLETRAYTQPRTLQRRSPPPTLARGLPSPEVAPLNTTDLRLMHHFVTATARTMGTAHVPNVGAMWQVAVPEMAFEYEPLLHTVLAVAAAHRASLIPSEADALRLVHRSHIDRALRQHRTDIARLNVSTISETLCMNTILLSMYSLMLRSEPSPSPPPPHHNHNPNPNPTPPRSSGSTCHAACAP
;
A
#
# COMPACT_ATOMS: atom_id res chain seq x y z
N MET A 1 -17.02 -26.55 -59.15
CA MET A 1 -17.67 -25.40 -58.46
C MET A 1 -16.55 -24.56 -57.87
N ALA A 2 -16.26 -23.37 -58.43
CA ALA A 2 -15.12 -22.55 -58.00
C ALA A 2 -15.32 -22.03 -56.56
N PRO A 3 -14.29 -22.06 -55.70
CA PRO A 3 -14.41 -21.56 -54.33
C PRO A 3 -14.59 -20.05 -54.35
N ARG A 4 -15.61 -19.55 -53.63
CA ARG A 4 -15.86 -18.13 -53.44
C ARG A 4 -14.67 -17.51 -52.72
N LEU A 5 -13.92 -16.65 -53.41
CA LEU A 5 -12.92 -15.77 -52.83
C LEU A 5 -13.53 -15.01 -51.65
N GLU A 6 -13.02 -15.25 -50.45
CA GLU A 6 -13.46 -14.61 -49.22
C GLU A 6 -13.25 -13.09 -49.34
N HIS A 7 -14.34 -12.33 -49.22
CA HIS A 7 -14.29 -10.89 -49.33
C HIS A 7 -13.74 -10.29 -48.03
N ARG A 8 -12.53 -9.72 -48.10
CA ARG A 8 -11.89 -8.97 -47.01
C ARG A 8 -12.74 -7.74 -46.65
N LYS A 9 -13.30 -7.71 -45.44
CA LYS A 9 -14.12 -6.59 -44.95
C LYS A 9 -13.24 -5.35 -44.75
N SER A 10 -13.66 -4.21 -45.27
CA SER A 10 -13.00 -2.90 -45.06
C SER A 10 -13.23 -2.45 -43.61
N ILE A 11 -12.17 -2.49 -42.80
CA ILE A 11 -12.20 -2.15 -41.38
C ILE A 11 -12.38 -0.64 -41.18
N ARG A 12 -11.90 0.20 -42.12
CA ARG A 12 -11.93 1.67 -42.03
C ARG A 12 -12.93 2.32 -42.99
N GLY A 13 -13.90 1.55 -43.52
CA GLY A 13 -14.95 2.09 -44.39
C GLY A 13 -15.81 3.16 -43.72
N CYS A 14 -16.29 4.13 -44.50
CA CYS A 14 -17.19 5.18 -44.01
C CYS A 14 -18.50 4.58 -43.47
N ARG A 15 -19.19 5.34 -42.62
CA ARG A 15 -20.42 4.91 -41.93
C ARG A 15 -21.48 4.40 -42.90
N ARG A 16 -21.65 5.08 -44.05
CA ARG A 16 -22.68 4.74 -45.04
C ARG A 16 -22.37 3.45 -45.79
N CYS A 17 -21.12 3.23 -46.22
CA CYS A 17 -20.73 1.99 -46.87
C CYS A 17 -20.78 0.80 -45.90
N LYS A 18 -20.40 1.01 -44.63
CA LYS A 18 -20.55 -0.01 -43.57
C LYS A 18 -22.02 -0.35 -43.33
N ALA A 19 -22.89 0.65 -43.17
CA ALA A 19 -24.33 0.44 -42.98
C ALA A 19 -24.96 -0.32 -44.16
N ARG A 20 -24.56 0.02 -45.40
CA ARG A 20 -25.02 -0.65 -46.63
C ARG A 20 -24.35 -2.01 -46.88
N LYS A 21 -23.38 -2.43 -46.06
CA LYS A 21 -22.59 -3.66 -46.22
C LYS A 21 -21.96 -3.78 -47.63
N VAL A 22 -21.52 -2.66 -48.20
CA VAL A 22 -20.83 -2.59 -49.51
C VAL A 22 -19.37 -2.19 -49.34
N LYS A 23 -18.51 -2.53 -50.31
CA LYS A 23 -17.07 -2.21 -50.26
C LYS A 23 -16.85 -0.70 -50.31
N CYS A 24 -16.20 -0.16 -49.28
CA CYS A 24 -15.71 1.22 -49.25
C CYS A 24 -14.29 1.26 -49.84
N ASN A 25 -13.96 2.27 -50.63
CA ASN A 25 -12.60 2.49 -51.13
C ASN A 25 -11.75 3.40 -50.23
N GLU A 26 -12.28 3.82 -49.07
CA GLU A 26 -11.56 4.52 -47.98
C GLU A 26 -10.86 5.84 -48.39
N GLN A 27 -11.22 6.42 -49.53
CA GLN A 27 -10.73 7.73 -49.98
C GLN A 27 -11.33 8.86 -49.14
N HIS A 28 -10.49 9.82 -48.78
CA HIS A 28 -10.86 11.04 -48.05
C HIS A 28 -10.72 12.25 -48.99
N PRO A 29 -11.61 13.26 -48.92
CA PRO A 29 -12.65 13.48 -47.91
C PRO A 29 -13.96 12.70 -48.14
N GLN A 30 -14.17 12.13 -49.34
CA GLN A 30 -15.36 11.33 -49.66
C GLN A 30 -14.99 10.06 -50.43
N CYS A 31 -15.67 8.94 -50.14
CA CYS A 31 -15.48 7.71 -50.88
C CYS A 31 -16.22 7.77 -52.24
N SER A 32 -15.70 7.09 -53.27
CA SER A 32 -16.25 7.20 -54.64
C SER A 32 -17.66 6.65 -54.79
N SER A 33 -18.13 5.81 -53.85
CA SER A 33 -19.53 5.37 -53.82
C SER A 33 -20.44 6.47 -53.28
N CYS A 34 -20.05 7.16 -52.20
CA CYS A 34 -20.85 8.26 -51.65
C CYS A 34 -20.84 9.49 -52.56
N GLN A 35 -19.71 9.78 -53.21
CA GLN A 35 -19.58 10.85 -54.18
C GLN A 35 -20.53 10.65 -55.38
N ARG A 36 -20.57 9.45 -55.97
CA ARG A 36 -21.47 9.14 -57.10
C ARG A 36 -22.95 9.27 -56.75
N HIS A 37 -23.32 9.00 -55.49
CA HIS A 37 -24.70 9.10 -55.04
C HIS A 37 -25.04 10.50 -54.51
N GLY A 38 -24.09 11.44 -54.50
CA GLY A 38 -24.31 12.80 -54.00
C GLY A 38 -24.69 12.85 -52.51
N VAL A 39 -24.28 11.86 -51.73
CA VAL A 39 -24.69 11.72 -50.32
C VAL A 39 -23.54 12.03 -49.38
N PRO A 40 -23.82 12.55 -48.16
CA PRO A 40 -22.80 12.80 -47.15
C PRO A 40 -21.97 11.54 -46.82
N CYS A 41 -20.66 11.68 -46.88
CA CYS A 41 -19.69 10.63 -46.56
C CYS A 41 -19.01 10.96 -45.23
N GLU A 42 -19.37 10.25 -44.16
CA GLU A 42 -18.80 10.46 -42.83
C GLU A 42 -17.96 9.24 -42.41
N TYR A 43 -16.70 9.48 -42.08
CA TYR A 43 -15.81 8.47 -41.51
C TYR A 43 -15.87 8.54 -39.98
N PRO A 44 -15.89 7.39 -39.27
CA PRO A 44 -15.85 7.40 -37.81
C PRO A 44 -14.56 8.08 -37.33
N PRO A 45 -14.63 8.98 -36.33
CA PRO A 45 -13.45 9.58 -35.74
C PRO A 45 -12.51 8.49 -35.21
N LEU A 46 -11.21 8.61 -35.47
CA LEU A 46 -10.22 7.75 -34.83
C LEU A 46 -10.19 8.13 -33.34
N GLU A 47 -10.79 7.30 -32.49
CA GLU A 47 -10.81 7.54 -31.05
C GLU A 47 -9.38 7.54 -30.51
N THR A 48 -8.85 8.75 -30.30
CA THR A 48 -7.61 9.01 -29.58
C THR A 48 -7.99 9.25 -28.12
N ARG A 49 -7.41 8.46 -27.21
CA ARG A 49 -7.54 8.64 -25.76
C ARG A 49 -7.06 10.04 -25.34
N ALA A 50 -7.71 10.57 -24.30
CA ALA A 50 -7.27 11.58 -23.32
C ALA A 50 -7.88 13.00 -23.39
N TYR A 51 -8.48 13.38 -22.23
CA TYR A 51 -8.52 14.69 -21.56
C TYR A 51 -9.16 15.91 -22.27
N THR A 52 -10.27 16.43 -21.72
CA THR A 52 -10.36 17.55 -20.74
C THR A 52 -11.76 18.19 -20.81
N GLN A 53 -12.34 18.49 -19.63
CA GLN A 53 -13.59 19.25 -19.40
C GLN A 53 -13.52 20.73 -19.88
N PRO A 54 -14.51 21.63 -19.61
CA PRO A 54 -16.00 21.56 -19.69
C PRO A 54 -16.61 22.82 -20.37
N ARG A 55 -17.89 22.80 -20.79
CA ARG A 55 -18.73 24.02 -20.74
C ARG A 55 -20.25 23.76 -20.75
N THR A 56 -20.84 24.25 -19.66
CA THR A 56 -22.20 24.65 -19.28
C THR A 56 -23.36 24.73 -20.29
N LEU A 57 -24.56 24.52 -19.72
CA LEU A 57 -25.93 24.88 -20.12
C LEU A 57 -26.69 23.84 -20.97
N GLN A 58 -27.50 22.99 -20.33
CA GLN A 58 -28.94 23.26 -20.14
C GLN A 58 -29.69 22.05 -19.56
N ARG A 59 -30.31 22.34 -18.43
CA ARG A 59 -31.45 21.69 -17.76
C ARG A 59 -32.49 21.10 -18.74
N ARG A 60 -32.61 19.78 -18.75
CA ARG A 60 -33.88 19.07 -18.93
C ARG A 60 -33.88 17.85 -18.01
N SER A 61 -34.80 17.83 -17.06
CA SER A 61 -35.10 16.65 -16.24
C SER A 61 -35.76 15.58 -17.12
N PRO A 62 -35.28 14.32 -17.13
CA PRO A 62 -36.05 13.19 -17.63
C PRO A 62 -37.03 12.68 -16.55
N PRO A 63 -38.07 11.92 -16.92
CA PRO A 63 -39.10 11.41 -16.01
C PRO A 63 -38.54 10.38 -15.02
N PRO A 64 -39.27 10.03 -13.93
CA PRO A 64 -38.81 9.03 -12.97
C PRO A 64 -38.93 7.66 -13.63
N THR A 65 -37.91 7.29 -14.37
CA THR A 65 -37.73 5.92 -14.82
C THR A 65 -36.81 5.29 -13.78
N LEU A 66 -37.28 4.22 -13.15
CA LEU A 66 -36.54 3.37 -12.21
C LEU A 66 -35.35 2.71 -12.93
N ALA A 67 -34.38 3.51 -13.36
CA ALA A 67 -33.05 3.03 -13.67
C ALA A 67 -32.41 2.79 -12.31
N ARG A 68 -32.60 1.58 -11.80
CA ARG A 68 -31.77 0.99 -10.75
C ARG A 68 -30.36 0.91 -11.33
N GLY A 69 -29.66 2.05 -11.31
CA GLY A 69 -28.24 2.11 -11.60
C GLY A 69 -27.59 1.11 -10.65
N LEU A 70 -26.91 0.11 -11.20
CA LEU A 70 -25.97 -0.64 -10.37
C LEU A 70 -25.08 0.40 -9.70
N PRO A 71 -24.91 0.35 -8.36
CA PRO A 71 -23.92 1.20 -7.73
C PRO A 71 -22.61 0.92 -8.46
N SER A 72 -22.06 1.96 -9.10
CA SER A 72 -20.68 1.93 -9.56
C SER A 72 -19.88 1.46 -8.35
N PRO A 73 -19.12 0.35 -8.43
CA PRO A 73 -18.41 -0.14 -7.26
C PRO A 73 -17.53 1.01 -6.80
N GLU A 74 -17.81 1.54 -5.60
CA GLU A 74 -16.89 2.44 -4.91
C GLU A 74 -15.61 1.65 -4.73
N VAL A 75 -14.68 1.83 -5.67
CA VAL A 75 -13.35 1.25 -5.58
C VAL A 75 -12.69 1.99 -4.43
N ALA A 76 -12.72 1.38 -3.25
CA ALA A 76 -11.96 1.87 -2.11
C ALA A 76 -10.52 2.15 -2.59
N PRO A 77 -9.95 3.32 -2.24
CA PRO A 77 -8.61 3.66 -2.67
C PRO A 77 -7.63 2.56 -2.20
N LEU A 78 -6.81 2.06 -3.12
CA LEU A 78 -5.83 1.02 -2.79
C LEU A 78 -4.88 1.54 -1.71
N ASN A 79 -4.76 0.81 -0.60
CA ASN A 79 -3.80 1.14 0.43
C ASN A 79 -2.39 0.74 -0.02
N THR A 80 -1.65 1.70 -0.57
CA THR A 80 -0.29 1.47 -1.06
C THR A 80 0.70 1.09 0.04
N THR A 81 0.44 1.49 1.29
CA THR A 81 1.29 1.10 2.44
C THR A 81 1.19 -0.40 2.67
N ASP A 82 -0.02 -0.93 2.76
CA ASP A 82 -0.25 -2.36 2.98
C ASP A 82 0.30 -3.20 1.83
N LEU A 83 0.16 -2.74 0.59
CA LEU A 83 0.74 -3.42 -0.58
C LEU A 83 2.27 -3.47 -0.53
N ARG A 84 2.93 -2.37 -0.15
CA ARG A 84 4.38 -2.33 0.03
C ARG A 84 4.83 -3.24 1.16
N LEU A 85 4.06 -3.31 2.25
CA LEU A 85 4.34 -4.18 3.39
C LEU A 85 4.15 -5.65 3.03
N MET A 86 3.09 -6.00 2.31
CA MET A 86 2.88 -7.36 1.79
C MET A 86 4.02 -7.77 0.85
N HIS A 87 4.40 -6.90 -0.08
CA HIS A 87 5.58 -7.12 -0.93
C HIS A 87 6.85 -7.31 -0.10
N HIS A 88 7.09 -6.45 0.89
CA HIS A 88 8.25 -6.57 1.78
C HIS A 88 8.25 -7.88 2.57
N PHE A 89 7.07 -8.34 3.00
CA PHE A 89 6.93 -9.62 3.69
C PHE A 89 7.45 -10.77 2.82
N VAL A 90 6.89 -10.94 1.61
CA VAL A 90 7.21 -12.08 0.75
C VAL A 90 8.63 -12.02 0.18
N THR A 91 9.21 -10.82 0.01
CA THR A 91 10.54 -10.66 -0.60
C THR A 91 11.69 -10.59 0.40
N ALA A 92 11.43 -10.14 1.64
CA ALA A 92 12.46 -9.89 2.64
C ALA A 92 12.13 -10.52 4.00
N THR A 93 11.01 -10.16 4.64
CA THR A 93 10.71 -10.60 6.02
C THR A 93 10.58 -12.12 6.12
N ALA A 94 9.91 -12.77 5.18
CA ALA A 94 9.72 -14.22 5.17
C ALA A 94 11.06 -15.01 5.20
N ARG A 95 12.15 -14.42 4.69
CA ARG A 95 13.48 -15.03 4.67
C ARG A 95 14.20 -14.97 6.02
N THR A 96 13.77 -14.08 6.92
CA THR A 96 14.32 -13.94 8.27
C THR A 96 13.53 -14.75 9.30
N MET A 97 12.47 -15.43 8.88
CA MET A 97 11.60 -16.21 9.76
C MET A 97 12.21 -17.58 10.07
N GLY A 98 12.40 -17.92 11.34
CA GLY A 98 12.78 -19.27 11.80
C GLY A 98 13.85 -19.96 10.93
N THR A 99 13.61 -21.22 10.57
CA THR A 99 14.47 -22.01 9.68
C THR A 99 14.14 -21.81 8.19
N ALA A 100 13.87 -20.57 7.74
CA ALA A 100 13.51 -20.27 6.35
C ALA A 100 14.55 -20.72 5.29
N HIS A 101 15.78 -21.03 5.69
CA HIS A 101 16.78 -21.66 4.83
C HIS A 101 16.41 -23.09 4.41
N VAL A 102 15.55 -23.78 5.17
CA VAL A 102 14.98 -25.08 4.80
C VAL A 102 13.92 -24.86 3.71
N PRO A 103 14.05 -25.47 2.52
CA PRO A 103 13.21 -25.13 1.35
C PRO A 103 11.70 -25.14 1.63
N ASN A 104 11.18 -26.18 2.28
CA ASN A 104 9.75 -26.31 2.58
C ASN A 104 9.27 -25.24 3.57
N VAL A 105 10.10 -24.89 4.56
CA VAL A 105 9.78 -23.84 5.55
C VAL A 105 9.85 -22.47 4.89
N GLY A 106 10.83 -22.24 4.01
CA GLY A 106 10.93 -21.02 3.21
C GLY A 106 9.71 -20.82 2.31
N ALA A 107 9.27 -21.87 1.61
CA ALA A 107 8.05 -21.83 0.78
C ALA A 107 6.79 -21.60 1.61
N MET A 108 6.69 -22.21 2.79
CA MET A 108 5.60 -21.97 3.72
C MET A 108 5.50 -20.47 4.09
N TRP A 109 6.61 -19.83 4.47
CA TRP A 109 6.59 -18.41 4.82
C TRP A 109 6.38 -17.47 3.63
N GLN A 110 6.91 -17.78 2.44
CA GLN A 110 6.84 -16.90 1.28
C GLN A 110 5.56 -17.03 0.46
N VAL A 111 4.88 -18.18 0.53
CA VAL A 111 3.71 -18.50 -0.31
C VAL A 111 2.51 -18.86 0.54
N ALA A 112 2.59 -19.95 1.32
CA ALA A 112 1.42 -20.49 2.02
C ALA A 112 0.88 -19.51 3.09
N VAL A 113 1.73 -18.92 3.92
CA VAL A 113 1.31 -17.99 4.98
C VAL A 113 0.65 -16.72 4.39
N PRO A 114 1.17 -16.06 3.34
CA PRO A 114 0.46 -14.99 2.64
C PRO A 114 -0.89 -15.40 2.04
N GLU A 115 -0.99 -16.60 1.45
CA GLU A 115 -2.27 -17.11 0.93
C GLU A 115 -3.28 -17.29 2.06
N MET A 116 -2.87 -17.95 3.15
CA MET A 116 -3.65 -18.10 4.38
C MET A 116 -4.08 -16.75 4.97
N ALA A 117 -3.25 -15.71 4.86
CA ALA A 117 -3.56 -14.38 5.35
C ALA A 117 -4.74 -13.75 4.59
N PHE A 118 -4.89 -14.01 3.29
CA PHE A 118 -6.04 -13.52 2.53
C PHE A 118 -7.35 -14.21 2.90
N GLU A 119 -7.30 -15.38 3.53
CA GLU A 119 -8.47 -16.10 4.04
C GLU A 119 -8.80 -15.75 5.49
N TYR A 120 -7.82 -15.28 6.27
CA TYR A 120 -7.98 -14.98 7.69
C TYR A 120 -7.45 -13.57 8.00
N GLU A 121 -8.37 -12.60 8.11
CA GLU A 121 -8.08 -11.18 8.32
C GLU A 121 -7.12 -10.89 9.50
N PRO A 122 -7.23 -11.54 10.66
CA PRO A 122 -6.29 -11.33 11.76
C PRO A 122 -4.85 -11.70 11.39
N LEU A 123 -4.66 -12.78 10.62
CA LEU A 123 -3.35 -13.19 10.12
C LEU A 123 -2.79 -12.17 9.11
N LEU A 124 -3.62 -11.62 8.22
CA LEU A 124 -3.20 -10.52 7.34
C LEU A 124 -2.67 -9.34 8.12
N HIS A 125 -3.39 -8.92 9.16
CA HIS A 125 -2.91 -7.83 10.01
C HIS A 125 -1.58 -8.18 10.70
N THR A 126 -1.42 -9.38 11.24
CA THR A 126 -0.15 -9.78 11.87
C THR A 126 1.00 -9.84 10.87
N VAL A 127 0.78 -10.36 9.65
CA VAL A 127 1.77 -10.38 8.56
C VAL A 127 2.24 -8.95 8.22
N LEU A 128 1.30 -8.02 8.03
CA LEU A 128 1.61 -6.63 7.70
C LEU A 128 2.34 -5.92 8.85
N ALA A 129 1.98 -6.21 10.10
CA ALA A 129 2.67 -5.67 11.27
C ALA A 129 4.10 -6.18 11.40
N VAL A 130 4.32 -7.48 11.22
CA VAL A 130 5.65 -8.10 11.23
C VAL A 130 6.52 -7.53 10.12
N ALA A 131 5.96 -7.33 8.92
CA ALA A 131 6.66 -6.69 7.82
C ALA A 131 7.04 -5.23 8.13
N ALA A 132 6.12 -4.47 8.72
CA ALA A 132 6.38 -3.08 9.10
C ALA A 132 7.42 -2.95 10.21
N ALA A 133 7.38 -3.83 11.23
CA ALA A 133 8.38 -3.86 12.30
C ALA A 133 9.77 -4.23 11.75
N HIS A 134 9.86 -5.25 10.90
CA HIS A 134 11.12 -5.63 10.24
C HIS A 134 11.67 -4.49 9.37
N ARG A 135 10.82 -3.82 8.59
CA ARG A 135 11.26 -2.69 7.76
C ARG A 135 11.72 -1.50 8.62
N ALA A 136 11.06 -1.25 9.75
CA ALA A 136 11.43 -0.19 10.68
C ALA A 136 12.83 -0.42 11.29
N SER A 137 13.20 -1.68 11.58
CA SER A 137 14.53 -2.00 12.10
C SER A 137 15.63 -1.89 11.03
N LEU A 138 15.29 -2.09 9.75
CA LEU A 138 16.22 -1.93 8.63
C LEU A 138 16.39 -0.47 8.17
N ILE A 139 15.37 0.37 8.33
CA ILE A 139 15.33 1.73 7.78
C ILE A 139 14.99 2.74 8.89
N PRO A 140 16.00 3.30 9.59
CA PRO A 140 15.78 4.22 10.70
C PRO A 140 14.95 5.46 10.35
N SER A 141 15.06 5.97 9.11
CA SER A 141 14.29 7.13 8.64
C SER A 141 12.80 6.88 8.51
N GLU A 142 12.37 5.62 8.38
CA GLU A 142 10.96 5.23 8.30
C GLU A 142 10.41 4.69 9.63
N ALA A 143 11.28 4.51 10.64
CA ALA A 143 10.95 3.77 11.86
C ALA A 143 9.79 4.39 12.65
N ASP A 144 9.76 5.72 12.83
CA ASP A 144 8.67 6.39 13.55
C ASP A 144 7.31 6.20 12.87
N ALA A 145 7.27 6.35 11.54
CA ALA A 145 6.05 6.17 10.76
C ALA A 145 5.57 4.72 10.78
N LEU A 146 6.48 3.77 10.59
CA LEU A 146 6.18 2.34 10.60
C LEU A 146 5.81 1.83 11.98
N ARG A 147 6.30 2.46 13.06
CA ARG A 147 5.89 2.17 14.44
C ARG A 147 4.40 2.34 14.66
N LEU A 148 3.83 3.43 14.14
CA LEU A 148 2.39 3.65 14.20
C LEU A 148 1.62 2.63 13.35
N VAL A 149 2.15 2.30 12.17
CA VAL A 149 1.52 1.34 11.25
C VAL A 149 1.46 -0.05 11.87
N HIS A 150 2.59 -0.63 12.30
CA HIS A 150 2.57 -1.99 12.84
C HIS A 150 1.72 -2.08 14.12
N ARG A 151 1.70 -1.04 14.97
CA ARG A 151 0.82 -0.99 16.14
C ARG A 151 -0.66 -1.05 15.76
N SER A 152 -1.08 -0.28 14.76
CA SER A 152 -2.45 -0.29 14.25
C SER A 152 -2.88 -1.68 13.75
N HIS A 153 -2.01 -2.33 12.98
CA HIS A 153 -2.27 -3.69 12.49
C HIS A 153 -2.35 -4.71 13.64
N ILE A 154 -1.42 -4.69 14.60
CA ILE A 154 -1.46 -5.62 15.74
C ILE A 154 -2.70 -5.44 16.61
N ASP A 155 -3.12 -4.20 16.86
CA ASP A 155 -4.34 -3.93 17.61
C ASP A 155 -5.57 -4.55 16.91
N ARG A 156 -5.65 -4.48 15.57
CA ARG A 156 -6.71 -5.13 14.78
C ARG A 156 -6.63 -6.65 14.86
N ALA A 157 -5.45 -7.21 14.62
CA ALA A 157 -5.20 -8.65 14.69
C ALA A 157 -5.61 -9.22 16.05
N LEU A 158 -5.15 -8.61 17.14
CA LEU A 158 -5.45 -9.07 18.50
C LEU A 158 -6.94 -8.98 18.85
N ARG A 159 -7.64 -7.91 18.43
CA ARG A 159 -9.09 -7.77 18.71
C ARG A 159 -9.90 -8.91 18.08
N GLN A 160 -9.69 -9.16 16.79
CA GLN A 160 -10.43 -10.20 16.08
C GLN A 160 -9.99 -11.59 16.54
N HIS A 161 -8.68 -11.85 16.63
CA HIS A 161 -8.16 -13.14 17.05
C HIS A 161 -8.58 -13.56 18.46
N ARG A 162 -8.67 -12.61 19.42
CA ARG A 162 -9.21 -12.89 20.76
C ARG A 162 -10.67 -13.34 20.72
N THR A 163 -11.46 -12.76 19.81
CA THR A 163 -12.86 -13.13 19.62
C THR A 163 -12.98 -14.55 19.07
N ASP A 164 -12.10 -14.91 18.13
CA ASP A 164 -12.08 -16.26 17.56
C ASP A 164 -11.61 -17.31 18.58
N ILE A 165 -10.55 -16.99 19.33
CA ILE A 165 -10.04 -17.85 20.42
C ILE A 165 -11.12 -18.12 21.46
N ALA A 166 -11.91 -17.12 21.83
CA ALA A 166 -12.99 -17.27 22.81
C ALA A 166 -14.09 -18.26 22.37
N ARG A 167 -14.16 -18.60 21.08
CA ARG A 167 -15.14 -19.53 20.50
C ARG A 167 -14.55 -20.90 20.15
N LEU A 168 -13.27 -21.12 20.47
CA LEU A 168 -12.56 -22.33 20.09
C LEU A 168 -13.13 -23.60 20.73
N ASN A 169 -13.22 -24.62 19.89
CA ASN A 169 -13.37 -26.02 20.24
C ASN A 169 -12.42 -26.85 19.36
N VAL A 170 -12.21 -28.12 19.72
CA VAL A 170 -11.26 -29.02 19.01
C VAL A 170 -11.55 -29.11 17.51
N SER A 171 -12.82 -29.07 17.10
CA SER A 171 -13.22 -29.14 15.69
C SER A 171 -13.06 -27.83 14.90
N THR A 172 -12.81 -26.70 15.56
CA THR A 172 -12.68 -25.36 14.94
C THR A 172 -11.24 -24.86 14.87
N ILE A 173 -10.28 -25.61 15.40
CA ILE A 173 -8.86 -25.25 15.31
C ILE A 173 -8.45 -25.33 13.84
N SER A 174 -8.06 -24.20 13.27
CA SER A 174 -7.58 -24.09 11.89
C SER A 174 -6.09 -23.78 11.85
N GLU A 175 -5.46 -24.13 10.72
CA GLU A 175 -4.06 -23.79 10.45
C GLU A 175 -3.85 -22.26 10.46
N THR A 176 -4.81 -21.49 9.93
CA THR A 176 -4.78 -20.01 9.91
C THR A 176 -4.73 -19.40 11.31
N LEU A 177 -5.50 -19.95 12.25
CA LEU A 177 -5.52 -19.50 13.63
C LEU A 177 -4.19 -19.85 14.33
N CYS A 178 -3.69 -21.07 14.15
CA CYS A 178 -2.39 -21.49 14.67
C CYS A 178 -1.25 -20.61 14.14
N MET A 179 -1.21 -20.35 12.83
CA MET A 179 -0.20 -19.50 12.21
C MET A 179 -0.25 -18.07 12.75
N ASN A 180 -1.44 -17.52 12.97
CA ASN A 180 -1.58 -16.19 13.57
C ASN A 180 -1.00 -16.15 14.99
N THR A 181 -1.28 -17.16 15.82
CA THR A 181 -0.71 -17.28 17.18
C THR A 181 0.81 -17.37 17.15
N ILE A 182 1.37 -18.15 16.22
CA ILE A 182 2.84 -18.28 16.04
C ILE A 182 3.44 -16.92 15.66
N LEU A 183 2.86 -16.24 14.67
CA LEU A 183 3.34 -14.92 14.21
C LEU A 183 3.22 -13.84 15.29
N LEU A 184 2.14 -13.82 16.09
CA LEU A 184 1.99 -12.91 17.22
C LEU A 184 3.06 -13.16 18.29
N SER A 185 3.41 -14.42 18.52
CA SER A 185 4.49 -14.80 19.44
C SER A 185 5.85 -14.33 18.91
N MET A 186 6.13 -14.54 17.63
CA MET A 186 7.35 -14.06 16.98
C MET A 186 7.44 -12.52 17.00
N TYR A 187 6.34 -11.83 16.72
CA TYR A 187 6.26 -10.37 16.81
C TYR A 187 6.60 -9.86 18.21
N SER A 188 6.04 -10.48 19.24
CA SER A 188 6.33 -10.14 20.63
C SER A 188 7.81 -10.34 20.97
N LEU A 189 8.45 -11.39 20.44
CA LEU A 189 9.89 -11.63 20.62
C LEU A 189 10.74 -10.60 19.89
N MET A 190 10.39 -10.22 18.65
CA MET A 190 11.12 -9.19 17.89
C MET A 190 11.16 -7.86 18.64
N LEU A 191 10.03 -7.43 19.21
CA LEU A 191 9.98 -6.18 19.97
C LEU A 191 10.82 -6.19 21.25
N ARG A 192 11.07 -7.36 21.85
CA ARG A 192 11.94 -7.47 23.03
C ARG A 192 13.42 -7.35 22.68
N SER A 193 13.78 -7.65 21.45
CA SER A 193 15.16 -7.59 20.96
C SER A 193 15.57 -6.17 20.54
N GLU A 194 14.62 -5.26 20.32
CA GLU A 194 14.91 -3.86 20.04
C GLU A 194 15.55 -3.19 21.29
N PRO A 195 16.76 -2.62 21.17
CA PRO A 195 17.40 -1.94 22.29
C PRO A 195 16.55 -0.74 22.73
N SER A 196 16.42 -0.56 24.06
CA SER A 196 15.80 0.63 24.65
C SER A 196 16.33 1.90 23.98
N PRO A 197 15.47 2.88 23.62
CA PRO A 197 15.96 4.19 23.22
C PRO A 197 16.86 4.74 24.34
N SER A 198 18.06 5.18 23.99
CA SER A 198 18.98 5.81 24.93
C SER A 198 18.27 6.99 25.59
N PRO A 199 18.43 7.19 26.92
CA PRO A 199 17.85 8.35 27.57
C PRO A 199 18.38 9.62 26.91
N PRO A 200 17.55 10.67 26.75
CA PRO A 200 18.01 11.94 26.20
C PRO A 200 19.21 12.44 27.02
N PRO A 201 20.24 13.00 26.37
CA PRO A 201 21.41 13.50 27.08
C PRO A 201 20.95 14.51 28.13
N PRO A 202 21.55 14.52 29.33
CA PRO A 202 21.17 15.46 30.37
C PRO A 202 21.31 16.88 29.80
N HIS A 203 20.21 17.63 29.85
CA HIS A 203 20.25 19.06 29.58
C HIS A 203 21.19 19.69 30.61
N HIS A 204 22.43 19.98 30.20
CA HIS A 204 23.31 20.82 30.98
C HIS A 204 22.68 22.21 30.99
N ASN A 205 21.91 22.47 32.05
CA ASN A 205 21.36 23.77 32.34
C ASN A 205 22.55 24.66 32.72
N HIS A 206 23.16 25.29 31.72
CA HIS A 206 24.17 26.31 31.91
C HIS A 206 23.44 27.51 32.51
N ASN A 207 23.37 27.55 33.84
CA ASN A 207 22.91 28.70 34.59
C ASN A 207 24.12 29.65 34.73
N PRO A 208 24.17 30.78 34.02
CA PRO A 208 25.22 31.76 34.26
C PRO A 208 24.81 32.54 35.51
N ASN A 209 25.32 32.14 36.68
CA ASN A 209 25.15 32.93 37.89
C ASN A 209 26.02 34.20 37.78
N PRO A 210 25.45 35.42 37.88
CA PRO A 210 26.22 36.64 37.91
C PRO A 210 26.41 37.09 39.37
N ASN A 211 27.60 36.87 39.93
CA ASN A 211 28.27 37.90 40.76
C ASN A 211 29.61 37.42 41.32
N PRO A 212 30.69 38.22 41.16
CA PRO A 212 31.93 38.04 41.89
C PRO A 212 31.85 38.76 43.25
N THR A 213 32.08 38.03 44.34
CA THR A 213 32.36 38.60 45.68
C THR A 213 33.79 39.15 45.72
N PRO A 214 34.04 40.33 46.31
CA PRO A 214 35.39 40.89 46.39
C PRO A 214 36.19 40.29 47.57
N PRO A 215 37.54 40.29 47.52
CA PRO A 215 38.37 39.73 48.58
C PRO A 215 38.49 40.72 49.75
N ARG A 216 38.31 40.21 50.97
CA ARG A 216 38.62 40.93 52.22
C ARG A 216 40.08 40.70 52.60
N SER A 217 40.81 41.80 52.74
CA SER A 217 42.17 41.91 53.26
C SER A 217 42.20 41.99 54.79
N SER A 218 43.02 41.14 55.42
CA SER A 218 43.67 41.31 56.74
C SER A 218 44.30 39.96 57.10
N GLY A 219 45.58 39.76 57.39
CA GLY A 219 46.61 40.65 57.90
C GLY A 219 47.35 39.88 59.00
N SER A 220 48.61 39.53 58.72
CA SER A 220 49.73 39.28 59.65
C SER A 220 49.55 38.38 60.89
N THR A 221 50.38 37.33 61.02
CA THR A 221 51.50 37.33 61.98
C THR A 221 52.40 36.11 61.81
N CYS A 222 53.70 36.36 61.81
CA CYS A 222 54.80 35.41 61.82
C CYS A 222 55.04 34.81 63.22
N HIS A 223 55.58 33.59 63.30
CA HIS A 223 56.63 33.11 64.23
C HIS A 223 56.89 31.63 63.87
N ALA A 224 58.01 31.28 63.22
CA ALA A 224 59.33 30.97 63.79
C ALA A 224 59.33 29.75 64.75
N ALA A 225 59.95 28.64 64.32
CA ALA A 225 61.14 28.04 64.95
C ALA A 225 61.19 26.49 64.92
N CYS A 226 62.40 26.02 64.56
CA CYS A 226 63.14 24.84 65.02
C CYS A 226 62.73 23.41 64.61
N ALA A 227 63.72 22.79 63.96
CA ALA A 227 64.02 21.37 63.81
C ALA A 227 64.39 20.71 65.18
N PRO A 228 64.94 19.48 65.28
CA PRO A 228 65.82 18.73 64.36
C PRO A 228 65.15 17.58 63.60
#